data_AF-A0A1Q6QM61-F1
#
_entry.id   AF-A0A1Q6QM61-F1
#
_cell.length_a   1.000
_cell.length_b   1.000
_cell.length_c   1.000
_cell.angle_alpha   90.00
_cell.angle_beta   90.00
_cell.angle_gamma   90.00
#
_symmetry.space_group_name_H-M   'P 1'
#
loop_
_entity.id
_entity.type
_entity.pdbx_description
1 polymer ?
#
loop_
_entity_poly.entity_id
_entity_poly.type
_entity_poly.pdbx_seq_one_letter_code
_entity_poly.pdbx_strand_id
1 'polypeptide(L)'
;MRVALIDDGVVPQVVPRLPARNDLCVLEDGTIRQRRQDEPVLTDHGTTSAQILHMYAPEAEICSLRIFSSPKLRASVGQLAAALEWCWREKIPLIHLSLGTTLSSDYELLCPILAKLIRGNQMVVAAHSNRDAYTVPACLMGVLGVSADPQMSGYQYAVQDAAGPEQVQITASSRHALTSPTGRVYETQVTNSYAAPVVTAAVHELLRKSPPLSLTVAEVYEKLAGRQVDISRSRPDFITEAIVYHPSAAPVCQEDLFFTVRAVAHTAAQWRQALREHPGIPTVLLPSATGEGMDAVLDWLYEKQCPGLLCAGPFPAKSGLPPVLLWEEGCCKSFPEYQFPADCASIAITPASQTALHLAKTLQRKFQADGYGCTVVSDLPAAYLYGAAYLYRDESGTPRISTWARHTQTDVWIFCTERKPDCDQSIQIKASGVLILGETETEISQELAKEEVDELYDFLLQS
;
A
#
# COMPACT_ATOMS: atom_id res chain seq x y z
N MET A 1 9.45 25.04 1.89
CA MET A 1 9.45 23.72 2.58
C MET A 1 10.11 22.71 1.65
N ARG A 2 10.88 21.73 2.16
CA ARG A 2 11.57 20.73 1.31
C ARG A 2 10.57 19.78 0.64
N VAL A 3 10.78 19.52 -0.65
CA VAL A 3 10.05 18.51 -1.44
C VAL A 3 11.06 17.58 -2.10
N ALA A 4 11.05 16.29 -1.76
CA ALA A 4 11.83 15.32 -2.52
C ALA A 4 11.14 15.02 -3.84
N LEU A 5 11.87 15.12 -4.94
CA LEU A 5 11.43 14.72 -6.27
C LEU A 5 12.30 13.54 -6.70
N ILE A 6 11.73 12.34 -6.62
CA ILE A 6 12.40 11.10 -7.00
C ILE A 6 12.00 10.81 -8.46
N ASP A 7 12.97 10.93 -9.36
CA ASP A 7 12.77 10.81 -10.82
C ASP A 7 14.12 10.62 -11.54
N ASP A 8 14.28 11.05 -12.79
CA ASP A 8 15.52 10.97 -13.59
C ASP A 8 16.53 12.10 -13.34
N GLY A 9 16.20 13.00 -12.42
CA GLY A 9 16.98 14.18 -12.09
C GLY A 9 16.31 15.46 -12.56
N VAL A 10 16.87 16.60 -12.14
CA VAL A 10 16.38 17.93 -12.55
C VAL A 10 17.54 18.73 -13.11
N VAL A 11 17.32 19.32 -14.29
CA VAL A 11 18.28 20.24 -14.90
C VAL A 11 18.27 21.57 -14.12
N PRO A 12 19.33 21.93 -13.37
CA PRO A 12 19.29 23.07 -12.44
C PRO A 12 19.10 24.42 -13.12
N GLN A 13 19.48 24.55 -14.40
CA GLN A 13 19.32 25.78 -15.18
C GLN A 13 17.85 26.11 -15.49
N VAL A 14 16.98 25.11 -15.41
CA VAL A 14 15.60 25.17 -15.88
C VAL A 14 14.62 25.42 -14.73
N VAL A 15 15.02 25.09 -13.50
CA VAL A 15 14.24 25.29 -12.28
C VAL A 15 15.04 26.17 -11.32
N PRO A 16 14.66 27.45 -11.14
CA PRO A 16 15.39 28.37 -10.27
C PRO A 16 15.53 27.80 -8.85
N ARG A 17 16.70 28.03 -8.24
CA ARG A 17 16.97 27.73 -6.81
C ARG A 17 17.05 26.25 -6.43
N LEU A 18 17.48 25.33 -7.32
CA LEU A 18 17.91 23.99 -6.91
C LEU A 18 19.36 24.05 -6.39
N PRO A 19 19.62 24.06 -5.06
CA PRO A 19 20.99 24.13 -4.57
C PRO A 19 21.70 22.79 -4.80
N ALA A 20 23.00 22.80 -5.10
CA ALA A 20 23.77 21.58 -5.40
C ALA A 20 23.68 20.51 -4.29
N ARG A 21 23.53 20.91 -3.02
CA ARG A 21 23.33 19.98 -1.89
C ARG A 21 22.04 19.14 -1.99
N ASN A 22 21.07 19.61 -2.77
CA ASN A 22 19.75 19.02 -2.97
C ASN A 22 19.67 18.28 -4.32
N ASP A 23 20.80 18.06 -5.00
CA ASP A 23 20.88 17.33 -6.27
C ASP A 23 21.64 16.02 -6.05
N LEU A 24 20.88 14.94 -5.91
CA LEU A 24 21.35 13.64 -5.43
C LEU A 24 21.13 12.56 -6.48
N CYS A 25 21.92 11.49 -6.39
CA CYS A 25 21.77 10.26 -7.16
C CYS A 25 21.63 9.07 -6.22
N VAL A 26 20.73 8.16 -6.58
CA VAL A 26 20.54 6.85 -5.95
C VAL A 26 21.17 5.81 -6.88
N LEU A 27 22.27 5.21 -6.45
CA LEU A 27 23.00 4.20 -7.22
C LEU A 27 22.32 2.83 -7.11
N GLU A 28 22.65 1.90 -8.01
CA GLU A 28 22.04 0.56 -8.09
C GLU A 28 22.20 -0.28 -6.81
N ASP A 29 23.27 -0.03 -6.04
CA ASP A 29 23.53 -0.64 -4.73
C ASP A 29 22.76 0.03 -3.58
N GLY A 30 21.94 1.05 -3.87
CA GLY A 30 21.21 1.84 -2.88
C GLY A 30 22.01 3.00 -2.27
N THR A 31 23.28 3.19 -2.63
CA THR A 31 24.09 4.30 -2.14
C THR A 31 23.55 5.64 -2.64
N ILE A 32 23.39 6.62 -1.74
CA ILE A 32 22.96 7.98 -2.08
C ILE A 32 24.11 8.95 -1.94
N ARG A 33 24.38 9.70 -3.00
CA ARG A 33 25.43 10.74 -3.02
C ARG A 33 24.98 11.94 -3.81
N GLN A 34 25.72 13.04 -3.71
CA GLN A 34 25.54 14.17 -4.61
C GLN A 34 25.77 13.73 -6.07
N ARG A 35 24.92 14.22 -6.96
CA ARG A 35 25.09 14.06 -8.40
C ARG A 35 26.30 14.87 -8.84
N ARG A 36 27.18 14.27 -9.64
CA ARG A 36 28.33 15.00 -10.19
C ARG A 36 27.88 15.87 -11.36
N GLN A 37 28.60 16.96 -11.61
CA GLN A 37 28.26 17.88 -12.70
C GLN A 37 28.34 17.25 -14.09
N ASP A 38 29.17 16.22 -14.26
CA ASP A 38 29.35 15.47 -15.50
C ASP A 38 28.29 14.38 -15.72
N GLU A 39 27.46 14.08 -14.72
CA GLU A 39 26.38 13.11 -14.82
C GLU A 39 25.13 13.74 -15.43
N PRO A 40 24.71 13.36 -16.65
CA PRO A 40 23.57 13.99 -17.30
C PRO A 40 22.24 13.57 -16.66
N VAL A 41 21.26 14.47 -16.73
CA VAL A 41 19.84 14.11 -16.61
C VAL A 41 19.46 13.36 -17.89
N LEU A 42 18.84 12.20 -17.75
CA LEU A 42 18.72 11.23 -18.85
C LEU A 42 17.62 11.58 -19.84
N THR A 43 16.52 12.19 -19.35
CA THR A 43 15.38 12.64 -20.12
C THR A 43 14.94 14.03 -19.62
N ASP A 44 13.79 14.51 -20.08
CA ASP A 44 13.17 15.74 -19.59
C ASP A 44 12.07 15.46 -18.53
N HIS A 45 11.84 14.21 -18.16
CA HIS A 45 10.69 13.79 -17.34
C HIS A 45 10.67 14.44 -15.95
N GLY A 46 11.71 14.23 -15.13
CA GLY A 46 11.83 14.82 -13.81
C GLY A 46 11.98 16.34 -13.86
N THR A 47 12.63 16.87 -14.90
CA THR A 47 12.71 18.32 -15.12
C THR A 47 11.34 18.93 -15.42
N THR A 48 10.50 18.25 -16.19
CA THR A 48 9.13 18.68 -16.52
C THR A 48 8.26 18.67 -15.27
N SER A 49 8.31 17.59 -14.48
CA SER A 49 7.61 17.52 -13.18
C SER A 49 8.07 18.63 -12.22
N ALA A 50 9.37 18.94 -12.19
CA ALA A 50 9.92 20.03 -11.40
C ALA A 50 9.47 21.42 -11.89
N GLN A 51 9.36 21.64 -13.20
CA GLN A 51 8.83 22.88 -13.77
C GLN A 51 7.35 23.08 -13.41
N ILE A 52 6.53 22.04 -13.51
CA ILE A 52 5.10 22.11 -13.14
C ILE A 52 4.96 22.40 -11.64
N LEU A 53 5.73 21.69 -10.79
CA LEU A 53 5.74 21.96 -9.36
C LEU A 53 6.17 23.40 -9.06
N HIS A 54 7.24 23.90 -9.69
CA HIS A 54 7.72 25.25 -9.49
C HIS A 54 6.72 26.32 -9.96
N MET A 55 5.96 26.05 -11.04
CA MET A 55 4.92 26.94 -11.54
C MET A 55 3.84 27.20 -10.48
N TYR A 56 3.40 26.16 -9.76
CA TYR A 56 2.31 26.27 -8.79
C TYR A 56 2.78 26.43 -7.34
N ALA A 57 4.01 26.04 -7.03
CA ALA A 57 4.64 26.19 -5.72
C ALA A 57 6.07 26.74 -5.84
N PRO A 58 6.26 28.02 -6.24
CA PRO A 58 7.57 28.61 -6.49
C PRO A 58 8.48 28.69 -5.23
N GLU A 59 7.88 28.59 -4.03
CA GLU A 59 8.59 28.57 -2.75
C GLU A 59 8.97 27.16 -2.26
N ALA A 60 8.68 26.13 -3.06
CA ALA A 60 9.11 24.76 -2.77
C ALA A 60 10.63 24.66 -2.89
N GLU A 61 11.27 24.12 -1.85
CA GLU A 61 12.70 23.80 -1.90
C GLU A 61 12.83 22.37 -2.45
N ILE A 62 13.04 22.25 -3.76
CA ILE A 62 13.13 20.95 -4.41
C ILE A 62 14.44 20.25 -4.00
N CYS A 63 14.33 18.96 -3.72
CA CYS A 63 15.42 18.02 -3.52
C CYS A 63 15.32 16.91 -4.57
N SER A 64 16.13 17.00 -5.61
CA SER A 64 16.16 16.01 -6.69
C SER A 64 16.91 14.76 -6.25
N LEU A 65 16.26 13.61 -6.41
CA LEU A 65 16.81 12.28 -6.21
C LEU A 65 16.74 11.54 -7.55
N ARG A 66 17.82 11.62 -8.34
CA ARG A 66 17.94 10.88 -9.60
C ARG A 66 18.07 9.39 -9.30
N ILE A 67 17.11 8.59 -9.74
CA ILE A 67 17.06 7.14 -9.49
C ILE A 67 17.33 6.30 -10.74
N PHE A 68 17.03 6.82 -11.94
CA PHE A 68 17.16 6.04 -13.16
C PHE A 68 18.60 5.99 -13.69
N SER A 69 19.06 4.80 -14.07
CA SER A 69 20.37 4.57 -14.68
C SER A 69 20.36 4.65 -16.21
N SER A 70 19.19 4.57 -16.86
CA SER A 70 19.07 4.58 -18.33
C SER A 70 17.85 5.37 -18.84
N PRO A 71 17.85 5.82 -20.12
CA PRO A 71 16.72 6.54 -20.73
C PRO A 71 15.41 5.73 -20.81
N LYS A 72 15.45 4.43 -20.50
CA LYS A 72 14.24 3.59 -20.39
C LYS A 72 13.43 3.84 -19.11
N LEU A 73 13.91 4.73 -18.22
CA LEU A 73 13.28 5.08 -16.95
C LEU A 73 12.94 3.84 -16.11
N ARG A 74 13.95 2.97 -15.94
CA ARG A 74 13.88 1.80 -15.06
C ARG A 74 14.89 1.92 -13.92
N ALA A 75 14.45 1.56 -12.74
CA ALA A 75 15.23 1.46 -11.52
C ALA A 75 14.85 0.16 -10.81
N SER A 76 15.74 -0.38 -9.99
CA SER A 76 15.40 -1.52 -9.14
C SER A 76 14.49 -1.07 -7.99
N VAL A 77 13.70 -2.01 -7.45
CA VAL A 77 12.91 -1.77 -6.23
C VAL A 77 13.83 -1.39 -5.05
N GLY A 78 15.04 -1.94 -4.99
CA GLY A 78 16.05 -1.60 -3.98
C GLY A 78 16.49 -0.13 -4.03
N GLN A 79 16.63 0.43 -5.24
CA GLN A 79 16.90 1.87 -5.38
C GLN A 79 15.72 2.70 -4.87
N LEU A 80 14.48 2.32 -5.19
CA LEU A 80 13.30 3.06 -4.74
C LEU A 80 13.16 2.99 -3.22
N ALA A 81 13.39 1.82 -2.64
CA ALA A 81 13.45 1.61 -1.20
C ALA A 81 14.51 2.53 -0.55
N ALA A 82 15.74 2.55 -1.07
CA ALA A 82 16.81 3.40 -0.55
C ALA A 82 16.46 4.90 -0.60
N ALA A 83 15.82 5.35 -1.69
CA ALA A 83 15.36 6.74 -1.83
C ALA A 83 14.29 7.11 -0.79
N LEU A 84 13.30 6.24 -0.58
CA LEU A 84 12.23 6.43 0.40
C LEU A 84 12.77 6.39 1.85
N GLU A 85 13.68 5.47 2.16
CA GLU A 85 14.34 5.41 3.48
C GLU A 85 15.19 6.65 3.76
N TRP A 86 15.87 7.18 2.74
CA TRP A 86 16.59 8.44 2.87
C TRP A 86 15.63 9.59 3.16
N CYS A 87 14.50 9.67 2.45
CA CYS A 87 13.47 10.68 2.72
C CYS A 87 12.93 10.58 4.15
N TRP A 88 12.71 9.36 4.65
CA TRP A 88 12.33 9.10 6.04
C TRP A 88 13.38 9.64 7.02
N ARG A 89 14.65 9.26 6.86
CA ARG A 89 15.75 9.69 7.75
C ARG A 89 15.95 11.20 7.75
N GLU A 90 15.86 11.82 6.58
CA GLU A 90 16.00 13.27 6.39
C GLU A 90 14.74 14.07 6.74
N LYS A 91 13.68 13.38 7.20
CA LYS A 91 12.40 13.98 7.61
C LYS A 91 11.81 14.88 6.53
N ILE A 92 11.89 14.44 5.27
CA ILE A 92 11.32 15.17 4.14
C ILE A 92 9.78 15.19 4.27
N PRO A 93 9.14 16.36 4.41
CA PRO A 93 7.72 16.43 4.70
C PRO A 93 6.82 16.08 3.50
N LEU A 94 7.33 16.25 2.27
CA LEU A 94 6.61 15.95 1.05
C LEU A 94 7.52 15.26 0.04
N ILE A 95 7.09 14.09 -0.43
CA ILE A 95 7.82 13.22 -1.36
C ILE A 95 6.96 13.08 -2.61
N HIS A 96 7.52 13.43 -3.75
CA HIS A 96 6.91 13.31 -5.06
C HIS A 96 7.55 12.16 -5.83
N LEU A 97 6.69 11.32 -6.41
CA LEU A 97 7.07 10.16 -7.21
C LEU A 97 6.29 10.18 -8.53
N SER A 98 7.00 10.27 -9.65
CA SER A 98 6.42 9.98 -10.97
C SER A 98 6.88 8.61 -11.50
N LEU A 99 6.99 7.65 -10.57
CA LEU A 99 7.30 6.26 -10.85
C LEU A 99 6.64 5.34 -9.83
N GLY A 100 6.55 4.06 -10.17
CA GLY A 100 6.03 3.00 -9.31
C GLY A 100 6.32 1.62 -9.89
N THR A 101 5.86 0.59 -9.20
CA THR A 101 5.98 -0.81 -9.61
C THR A 101 4.61 -1.48 -9.62
N THR A 102 4.42 -2.36 -10.60
CA THR A 102 3.24 -3.23 -10.71
C THR A 102 3.54 -4.66 -10.27
N LEU A 103 4.78 -4.94 -9.84
CA LEU A 103 5.18 -6.27 -9.39
C LEU A 103 4.71 -6.48 -7.95
N SER A 104 4.00 -7.59 -7.71
CA SER A 104 3.51 -7.94 -6.37
C SER A 104 4.65 -8.23 -5.39
N SER A 105 5.77 -8.79 -5.87
CA SER A 105 6.98 -9.07 -5.08
C SER A 105 7.59 -7.82 -4.44
N ASP A 106 7.43 -6.66 -5.08
CA ASP A 106 8.01 -5.40 -4.59
C ASP A 106 7.23 -4.82 -3.40
N TYR A 107 5.98 -5.27 -3.21
CA TYR A 107 5.11 -4.79 -2.13
C TYR A 107 5.72 -5.03 -0.75
N GLU A 108 6.28 -6.22 -0.51
CA GLU A 108 6.84 -6.60 0.80
C GLU A 108 8.02 -5.71 1.21
N LEU A 109 8.80 -5.24 0.23
CA LEU A 109 9.90 -4.32 0.48
C LEU A 109 9.42 -2.88 0.69
N LEU A 110 8.49 -2.39 -0.14
CA LEU A 110 8.09 -0.98 -0.15
C LEU A 110 7.08 -0.62 0.95
N CYS A 111 6.11 -1.51 1.25
CA CYS A 111 5.01 -1.23 2.16
C CYS A 111 5.49 -0.85 3.59
N PRO A 112 6.46 -1.56 4.22
CA PRO A 112 7.03 -1.16 5.51
C PRO A 112 7.67 0.23 5.54
N ILE A 113 8.28 0.66 4.43
CA ILE A 113 8.91 1.98 4.34
C ILE A 113 7.84 3.06 4.22
N LEU A 114 6.82 2.83 3.39
CA LEU A 114 5.70 3.76 3.19
C LEU A 114 4.86 3.90 4.46
N ALA A 115 4.59 2.82 5.18
CA ALA A 115 3.90 2.86 6.46
C ALA A 115 4.67 3.69 7.50
N LYS A 116 6.01 3.62 7.53
CA LYS A 116 6.84 4.50 8.38
C LYS A 116 6.66 5.97 8.00
N LEU A 117 6.76 6.31 6.71
CA LEU A 117 6.57 7.67 6.21
C LEU A 117 5.19 8.23 6.61
N ILE A 118 4.13 7.45 6.41
CA ILE A 118 2.75 7.81 6.80
C ILE A 118 2.67 8.07 8.32
N ARG A 119 3.21 7.18 9.15
CA ARG A 119 3.22 7.35 10.62
C ARG A 119 4.00 8.57 11.09
N GLY A 120 5.02 9.00 10.34
CA GLY A 120 5.76 10.24 10.64
C GLY A 120 5.18 11.48 9.96
N ASN A 121 3.97 11.43 9.42
CA ASN A 121 3.30 12.53 8.73
C ASN A 121 4.13 13.10 7.55
N GLN A 122 4.89 12.23 6.89
CA GLN A 122 5.61 12.55 5.65
C GLN A 122 4.72 12.16 4.47
N MET A 123 4.27 13.15 3.71
CA MET A 123 3.31 12.94 2.63
C MET A 123 3.99 12.35 1.41
N VAL A 124 3.38 11.33 0.81
CA VAL A 124 3.81 10.75 -0.46
C VAL A 124 2.75 11.04 -1.50
N VAL A 125 3.12 11.74 -2.56
CA VAL A 125 2.30 11.97 -3.76
C VAL A 125 2.90 11.16 -4.89
N ALA A 126 2.10 10.28 -5.49
CA ALA A 126 2.60 9.34 -6.49
C ALA A 126 1.69 9.29 -7.73
N ALA A 127 2.30 9.33 -8.91
CA ALA A 127 1.60 9.15 -10.17
C ALA A 127 1.08 7.71 -10.29
N HIS A 128 -0.18 7.56 -10.70
CA HIS A 128 -0.75 6.27 -11.03
C HIS A 128 -0.17 5.70 -12.34
N SER A 129 -0.37 4.41 -12.62
CA SER A 129 0.10 3.78 -13.85
C SER A 129 -0.62 4.37 -15.06
N ASN A 130 0.12 4.79 -16.09
CA ASN A 130 -0.50 5.22 -17.36
C ASN A 130 -1.20 4.07 -18.11
N ARG A 131 -1.10 2.83 -17.59
CA ARG A 131 -1.81 1.65 -18.09
C ARG A 131 -3.04 1.29 -17.24
N ASP A 132 -3.42 2.14 -16.30
CA ASP A 132 -4.53 1.92 -15.36
C ASP A 132 -4.36 0.62 -14.53
N ALA A 133 -3.11 0.22 -14.31
CA ALA A 133 -2.75 -0.96 -13.54
C ALA A 133 -2.48 -0.58 -12.08
N TYR A 134 -2.88 -1.45 -11.14
CA TYR A 134 -2.48 -1.34 -9.73
C TYR A 134 -0.97 -1.10 -9.62
N THR A 135 -0.58 -0.01 -8.95
CA THR A 135 0.82 0.39 -8.84
C THR A 135 1.15 0.85 -7.44
N VAL A 136 2.28 0.38 -6.93
CA VAL A 136 2.85 0.79 -5.66
C VAL A 136 3.88 1.88 -5.94
N PRO A 137 3.82 3.05 -5.26
CA PRO A 137 3.01 3.32 -4.07
C PRO A 137 1.62 3.93 -4.32
N ALA A 138 1.29 4.39 -5.53
CA ALA A 138 0.12 5.25 -5.75
C ALA A 138 -1.23 4.67 -5.30
N CYS A 139 -1.39 3.34 -5.32
CA CYS A 139 -2.62 2.67 -4.91
C CYS A 139 -2.68 2.31 -3.41
N LEU A 140 -1.59 2.50 -2.65
CA LEU A 140 -1.57 2.16 -1.22
C LEU A 140 -2.45 3.10 -0.39
N MET A 141 -3.06 2.55 0.67
CA MET A 141 -3.78 3.36 1.65
C MET A 141 -2.82 4.30 2.40
N GLY A 142 -3.10 5.60 2.37
CA GLY A 142 -2.24 6.62 2.95
C GLY A 142 -1.20 7.22 1.98
N VAL A 143 -1.26 6.88 0.70
CA VAL A 143 -0.53 7.58 -0.37
C VAL A 143 -1.50 8.42 -1.19
N LEU A 144 -1.10 9.66 -1.48
CA LEU A 144 -1.85 10.59 -2.33
C LEU A 144 -1.61 10.22 -3.81
N GLY A 145 -2.24 9.13 -4.25
CA GLY A 145 -2.18 8.66 -5.64
C GLY A 145 -2.90 9.62 -6.59
N VAL A 146 -2.31 9.87 -7.76
CA VAL A 146 -2.81 10.86 -8.73
C VAL A 146 -2.96 10.28 -10.14
N SER A 147 -4.13 10.46 -10.75
CA SER A 147 -4.39 10.18 -12.16
C SER A 147 -4.65 11.47 -12.93
N ALA A 148 -4.30 11.48 -14.22
CA ALA A 148 -4.53 12.60 -15.10
C ALA A 148 -6.00 12.61 -15.56
N ASP A 149 -6.65 13.76 -15.42
CA ASP A 149 -7.91 14.02 -16.10
C ASP A 149 -7.63 14.79 -17.40
N PRO A 150 -7.93 14.21 -18.58
CA PRO A 150 -7.64 14.84 -19.87
C PRO A 150 -8.43 16.14 -20.12
N GLN A 151 -9.51 16.36 -19.37
CA GLN A 151 -10.37 17.56 -19.45
C GLN A 151 -9.88 18.68 -18.53
N MET A 152 -9.04 18.37 -17.54
CA MET A 152 -8.48 19.37 -16.63
C MET A 152 -7.28 20.10 -17.26
N SER A 153 -7.07 21.34 -16.84
CA SER A 153 -6.00 22.22 -17.29
C SER A 153 -5.50 23.09 -16.14
N GLY A 154 -4.24 23.54 -16.23
CA GLY A 154 -3.69 24.45 -15.22
C GLY A 154 -3.63 23.82 -13.82
N TYR A 155 -4.05 24.58 -12.81
CA TYR A 155 -4.01 24.17 -11.39
C TYR A 155 -5.33 23.50 -10.94
N GLN A 156 -5.86 22.60 -11.77
CA GLN A 156 -7.10 21.87 -11.46
C GLN A 156 -6.79 20.49 -10.88
N TYR A 157 -7.52 20.12 -9.84
CA TYR A 157 -7.55 18.78 -9.26
C TYR A 157 -8.89 18.54 -8.57
N ALA A 158 -9.24 17.27 -8.37
CA ALA A 158 -10.42 16.85 -7.61
C ALA A 158 -10.10 15.61 -6.77
N VAL A 159 -10.73 15.52 -5.59
CA VAL A 159 -10.65 14.35 -4.72
C VAL A 159 -11.99 13.64 -4.74
N GLN A 160 -11.95 12.34 -5.00
CA GLN A 160 -13.11 11.45 -5.06
C GLN A 160 -13.14 10.56 -3.82
N ASP A 161 -14.33 10.08 -3.44
CA ASP A 161 -14.46 9.06 -2.39
C ASP A 161 -13.79 7.75 -2.82
N ALA A 162 -13.67 6.82 -1.87
CA ALA A 162 -12.91 5.59 -2.00
C ALA A 162 -13.10 4.96 -3.39
N ALA A 163 -12.02 5.01 -4.18
CA ALA A 163 -12.02 4.50 -5.53
C ALA A 163 -11.95 2.96 -5.51
N GLY A 164 -12.19 2.31 -6.65
CA GLY A 164 -11.86 0.89 -6.80
C GLY A 164 -10.36 0.65 -6.49
N PRO A 165 -9.91 -0.59 -6.22
CA PRO A 165 -8.52 -0.81 -5.79
C PRO A 165 -7.45 -0.44 -6.83
N GLU A 166 -7.77 -0.47 -8.13
CA GLU A 166 -6.87 0.00 -9.18
C GLU A 166 -6.86 1.53 -9.27
N GLN A 167 -7.89 2.18 -8.77
CA GLN A 167 -8.07 3.61 -8.95
C GLN A 167 -7.45 4.38 -7.78
N VAL A 168 -6.91 5.53 -8.13
CA VAL A 168 -6.50 6.54 -7.16
C VAL A 168 -7.60 7.56 -6.96
N GLN A 169 -7.62 8.21 -5.81
CA GLN A 169 -8.71 9.13 -5.44
C GLN A 169 -8.54 10.56 -5.94
N ILE A 170 -7.36 10.91 -6.44
CA ILE A 170 -7.08 12.28 -6.86
C ILE A 170 -6.91 12.30 -8.36
N THR A 171 -7.77 13.04 -9.04
CA THR A 171 -7.57 13.40 -10.45
C THR A 171 -7.00 14.80 -10.54
N ALA A 172 -6.09 15.05 -11.48
CA ALA A 172 -5.52 16.37 -11.69
C ALA A 172 -5.21 16.67 -13.15
N SER A 173 -5.07 17.96 -13.44
CA SER A 173 -4.60 18.46 -14.74
C SER A 173 -3.21 17.94 -15.05
N SER A 174 -3.03 17.48 -16.30
CA SER A 174 -1.73 17.15 -16.89
C SER A 174 -1.34 18.13 -18.01
N ARG A 175 -2.13 19.19 -18.23
CA ARG A 175 -1.95 20.17 -19.32
C ARG A 175 -1.42 21.49 -18.76
N HIS A 176 -0.15 21.77 -19.04
CA HIS A 176 0.58 22.92 -18.54
C HIS A 176 1.38 23.57 -19.66
N ALA A 177 1.31 24.89 -19.77
CA ALA A 177 2.12 25.67 -20.71
C ALA A 177 3.49 25.94 -20.08
N LEU A 178 4.51 25.17 -20.46
CA LEU A 178 5.87 25.29 -19.95
C LEU A 178 6.79 25.97 -20.97
N THR A 179 7.89 26.52 -20.47
CA THR A 179 8.93 27.13 -21.31
C THR A 179 10.15 26.21 -21.35
N SER A 180 10.57 25.82 -22.55
CA SER A 180 11.77 25.01 -22.75
C SER A 180 13.04 25.83 -22.44
N PRO A 181 14.21 25.17 -22.28
CA PRO A 181 15.48 25.89 -22.11
C PRO A 181 15.82 26.84 -23.27
N THR A 182 15.26 26.62 -24.47
CA THR A 182 15.43 27.48 -25.64
C THR A 182 14.42 28.64 -25.71
N GLY A 183 13.58 28.81 -24.68
CA GLY A 183 12.54 29.85 -24.62
C GLY A 183 11.26 29.51 -25.39
N ARG A 184 11.12 28.29 -25.93
CA ARG A 184 9.90 27.88 -26.66
C ARG A 184 8.83 27.46 -25.66
N VAL A 185 7.64 28.04 -25.78
CA VAL A 185 6.47 27.60 -25.02
C VAL A 185 5.90 26.32 -25.66
N TYR A 186 5.58 25.34 -24.82
CA TYR A 186 4.95 24.08 -25.23
C TYR A 186 3.93 23.64 -24.18
N GLU A 187 2.94 22.83 -24.59
CA GLU A 187 2.00 22.19 -23.68
C GLU A 187 2.47 20.77 -23.35
N THR A 188 2.35 20.37 -22.09
CA THR A 188 2.67 19.01 -21.63
C THR A 188 1.68 17.98 -22.17
N GLN A 189 2.16 16.74 -22.34
CA GLN A 189 1.32 15.61 -22.73
C GLN A 189 0.39 15.20 -21.58
N VAL A 190 -0.71 14.50 -21.89
CA VAL A 190 -1.60 13.92 -20.86
C VAL A 190 -0.98 12.64 -20.33
N THR A 191 -0.42 12.68 -19.13
CA THR A 191 0.17 11.55 -18.40
C THR A 191 -0.03 11.73 -16.90
N ASN A 192 -0.13 10.65 -16.14
CA ASN A 192 -0.25 10.71 -14.68
C ASN A 192 0.97 11.38 -14.02
N SER A 193 2.16 11.21 -14.62
CA SER A 193 3.41 11.83 -14.18
C SER A 193 3.33 13.36 -14.18
N TYR A 194 2.61 13.97 -15.12
CA TYR A 194 2.47 15.43 -15.19
C TYR A 194 1.25 15.95 -14.43
N ALA A 195 0.36 15.07 -13.99
CA ALA A 195 -0.73 15.39 -13.06
C ALA A 195 -0.29 15.42 -11.59
N ALA A 196 0.58 14.49 -11.18
CA ALA A 196 1.06 14.40 -9.79
C ALA A 196 1.72 15.69 -9.23
N PRO A 197 2.47 16.49 -10.01
CA PRO A 197 3.06 17.75 -9.52
C PRO A 197 2.02 18.80 -9.12
N VAL A 198 0.83 18.82 -9.73
CA VAL A 198 -0.28 19.72 -9.36
C VAL A 198 -0.73 19.43 -7.93
N VAL A 199 -0.97 18.16 -7.62
CA VAL A 199 -1.35 17.72 -6.28
C VAL A 199 -0.21 17.93 -5.29
N THR A 200 1.03 17.71 -5.72
CA THR A 200 2.23 18.00 -4.91
C THR A 200 2.28 19.48 -4.51
N ALA A 201 1.99 20.41 -5.44
CA ALA A 201 1.92 21.83 -5.15
C ALA A 201 0.78 22.18 -4.17
N ALA A 202 -0.40 21.57 -4.33
CA ALA A 202 -1.53 21.77 -3.42
C ALA A 202 -1.23 21.28 -2.00
N VAL A 203 -0.63 20.09 -1.86
CA VAL A 203 -0.18 19.54 -0.58
C VAL A 203 0.91 20.42 0.03
N HIS A 204 1.87 20.89 -0.78
CA HIS A 204 2.91 21.82 -0.32
C HIS A 204 2.30 23.09 0.29
N GLU A 205 1.26 23.66 -0.32
CA GLU A 205 0.57 24.83 0.22
C GLU A 205 -0.06 24.56 1.60
N LEU A 206 -0.74 23.42 1.76
CA LEU A 206 -1.36 23.02 3.03
C LEU A 206 -0.33 22.81 4.14
N LEU A 207 0.74 22.07 3.83
CA LEU A 207 1.80 21.76 4.78
C LEU A 207 2.58 23.02 5.21
N ARG A 208 2.85 23.95 4.28
CA ARG A 208 3.57 25.21 4.58
C ARG A 208 2.82 26.11 5.57
N LYS A 209 1.48 26.03 5.59
CA LYS A 209 0.62 26.80 6.51
C LYS A 209 0.48 26.15 7.89
N SER A 210 1.09 25.00 8.10
CA SER A 210 0.98 24.20 9.32
C SER A 210 2.36 23.98 9.95
N PRO A 211 2.43 23.66 11.26
CA PRO A 211 3.68 23.22 11.85
C PRO A 211 4.27 22.01 11.10
N PRO A 212 5.60 21.87 11.00
CA PRO A 212 6.23 20.77 10.27
C PRO A 212 5.73 19.41 10.77
N LEU A 213 5.37 18.52 9.84
CA LEU A 213 4.93 17.14 10.11
C LEU A 213 3.73 17.04 11.08
N SER A 214 2.89 18.09 11.17
CA SER A 214 1.75 18.08 12.08
C SER A 214 0.45 17.59 11.45
N LEU A 215 0.32 17.66 10.12
CA LEU A 215 -0.86 17.19 9.42
C LEU A 215 -0.73 15.70 9.13
N THR A 216 -1.78 14.94 9.41
CA THR A 216 -1.93 13.54 9.01
C THR A 216 -2.37 13.44 7.55
N VAL A 217 -2.19 12.27 6.93
CA VAL A 217 -2.63 12.07 5.54
C VAL A 217 -4.15 12.21 5.38
N ALA A 218 -4.93 11.77 6.38
CA ALA A 218 -6.38 11.90 6.37
C ALA A 218 -6.81 13.39 6.40
N GLU A 219 -6.17 14.20 7.25
CA GLU A 219 -6.39 15.66 7.26
C GLU A 219 -6.04 16.30 5.92
N VAL A 220 -4.96 15.86 5.26
CA VAL A 220 -4.57 16.37 3.94
C VAL A 220 -5.63 16.02 2.89
N TYR A 221 -6.13 14.78 2.86
CA TYR A 221 -7.21 14.38 1.95
C TYR A 221 -8.46 15.24 2.13
N GLU A 222 -8.92 15.43 3.37
CA GLU A 222 -10.12 16.23 3.64
C GLU A 222 -9.91 17.71 3.30
N LYS A 223 -8.72 18.26 3.57
CA LYS A 223 -8.39 19.65 3.21
C LYS A 223 -8.33 19.86 1.70
N LEU A 224 -7.81 18.89 0.94
CA LEU A 224 -7.81 18.94 -0.52
C LEU A 224 -9.23 18.84 -1.08
N ALA A 225 -10.08 18.01 -0.48
CA ALA A 225 -11.46 17.81 -0.92
C ALA A 225 -12.44 18.91 -0.47
N GLY A 226 -12.12 19.62 0.61
CA GLY A 226 -13.04 20.57 1.26
C GLY A 226 -14.19 19.91 2.04
N ARG A 227 -14.12 18.60 2.27
CA ARG A 227 -15.14 17.77 2.93
C ARG A 227 -14.52 16.50 3.51
N GLN A 228 -15.27 15.78 4.34
CA GLN A 228 -14.91 14.41 4.71
C GLN A 228 -14.88 13.52 3.45
N VAL A 229 -13.87 12.67 3.34
CA VAL A 229 -13.67 11.74 2.22
C VAL A 229 -13.41 10.36 2.76
N ASP A 230 -14.07 9.35 2.19
CA ASP A 230 -13.71 7.96 2.46
C ASP A 230 -12.39 7.63 1.75
N ILE A 231 -11.30 7.43 2.49
CA ILE A 231 -9.97 7.11 1.94
C ILE A 231 -9.64 5.61 2.01
N SER A 232 -10.63 4.77 2.27
CA SER A 232 -10.44 3.33 2.40
C SER A 232 -9.90 2.68 1.12
N ARG A 233 -9.15 1.58 1.31
CA ARG A 233 -8.65 0.68 0.26
C ARG A 233 -8.91 -0.76 0.65
N SER A 234 -8.77 -1.66 -0.31
CA SER A 234 -8.92 -3.10 -0.08
C SER A 234 -7.90 -3.68 0.89
N ARG A 235 -6.77 -2.99 1.15
CA ARG A 235 -5.76 -3.38 2.13
C ARG A 235 -5.49 -2.28 3.15
N PRO A 236 -5.24 -2.64 4.43
CA PRO A 236 -4.80 -1.73 5.47
C PRO A 236 -3.28 -1.47 5.37
N ASP A 237 -2.80 -0.94 4.25
CA ASP A 237 -1.36 -0.83 3.94
C ASP A 237 -0.55 0.03 4.93
N PHE A 238 -1.22 0.87 5.71
CA PHE A 238 -0.59 1.68 6.76
C PHE A 238 -0.24 0.87 8.03
N ILE A 239 -0.70 -0.39 8.12
CA ILE A 239 -0.39 -1.31 9.21
C ILE A 239 0.78 -2.20 8.80
N THR A 240 1.91 -2.07 9.49
CA THR A 240 3.04 -3.01 9.41
C THR A 240 3.55 -3.41 10.79
N GLU A 241 3.08 -2.70 11.80
CA GLU A 241 3.26 -2.95 13.21
C GLU A 241 2.06 -2.36 13.93
N ALA A 242 1.64 -2.97 15.04
CA ALA A 242 0.46 -2.52 15.76
C ALA A 242 0.52 -2.81 17.25
N ILE A 243 -0.22 -2.01 18.01
CA ILE A 243 -0.71 -2.40 19.33
C ILE A 243 -2.02 -3.15 19.10
N VAL A 244 -2.10 -4.38 19.58
CA VAL A 244 -3.30 -5.19 19.48
C VAL A 244 -4.15 -4.93 20.72
N TYR A 245 -5.32 -4.31 20.53
CA TYR A 245 -6.33 -4.21 21.57
C TYR A 245 -7.35 -5.33 21.37
N HIS A 246 -7.39 -6.26 22.32
CA HIS A 246 -8.13 -7.50 22.19
C HIS A 246 -8.90 -7.86 23.46
N PRO A 247 -10.07 -7.23 23.69
CA PRO A 247 -10.83 -7.37 24.94
C PRO A 247 -11.42 -8.77 25.17
N SER A 248 -11.76 -9.50 24.11
CA SER A 248 -12.39 -10.82 24.25
C SER A 248 -11.44 -11.92 24.70
N ALA A 249 -10.13 -11.69 24.58
CA ALA A 249 -9.09 -12.68 24.85
C ALA A 249 -9.26 -14.02 24.06
N ALA A 250 -9.96 -14.00 22.92
CA ALA A 250 -10.07 -15.14 22.00
C ALA A 250 -8.71 -15.56 21.39
N PRO A 251 -8.45 -16.85 21.14
CA PRO A 251 -7.18 -17.26 20.53
C PRO A 251 -6.93 -16.58 19.17
N VAL A 252 -5.75 -15.97 18.99
CA VAL A 252 -5.26 -15.38 17.74
C VAL A 252 -3.83 -15.88 17.51
N CYS A 253 -3.55 -16.41 16.32
CA CYS A 253 -2.19 -16.85 15.98
C CYS A 253 -1.33 -15.63 15.66
N GLN A 254 -0.60 -15.12 16.65
CA GLN A 254 0.18 -13.89 16.46
C GLN A 254 1.34 -14.07 15.47
N GLU A 255 1.87 -15.28 15.34
CA GLU A 255 3.02 -15.60 14.48
C GLU A 255 2.72 -15.43 12.98
N ASP A 256 1.44 -15.55 12.60
CA ASP A 256 1.00 -15.49 11.20
C ASP A 256 0.45 -14.12 10.79
N LEU A 257 0.36 -13.16 11.72
CA LEU A 257 -0.15 -11.82 11.42
C LEU A 257 0.73 -11.14 10.36
N PHE A 258 0.12 -10.43 9.39
CA PHE A 258 0.89 -9.71 8.37
C PHE A 258 1.69 -8.51 8.91
N PHE A 259 1.53 -8.20 10.21
CA PHE A 259 2.15 -7.07 10.88
C PHE A 259 2.81 -7.50 12.20
N THR A 260 3.82 -6.73 12.62
CA THR A 260 4.50 -6.99 13.89
C THR A 260 3.67 -6.51 15.09
N VAL A 261 3.36 -7.40 16.02
CA VAL A 261 2.71 -7.03 17.29
C VAL A 261 3.73 -6.35 18.22
N ARG A 262 3.45 -5.12 18.65
CA ARG A 262 4.29 -4.38 19.61
C ARG A 262 3.86 -4.58 21.05
N ALA A 263 2.56 -4.68 21.28
CA ALA A 263 1.98 -4.95 22.58
C ALA A 263 0.59 -5.57 22.37
N VAL A 264 0.15 -6.39 23.32
CA VAL A 264 -1.21 -6.91 23.39
C VAL A 264 -1.85 -6.38 24.67
N ALA A 265 -3.04 -5.82 24.54
CA ALA A 265 -3.82 -5.32 25.66
C ALA A 265 -5.20 -5.96 25.67
N HIS A 266 -5.66 -6.38 26.85
CA HIS A 266 -6.99 -6.96 27.03
C HIS A 266 -7.95 -6.02 27.77
N THR A 267 -7.45 -4.90 28.27
CA THR A 267 -8.25 -3.86 28.93
C THR A 267 -7.90 -2.49 28.35
N ALA A 268 -8.84 -1.55 28.40
CA ALA A 268 -8.60 -0.17 27.95
C ALA A 268 -7.42 0.47 28.68
N ALA A 269 -7.20 0.17 29.96
CA ALA A 269 -6.08 0.69 30.74
C ALA A 269 -4.71 0.18 30.21
N GLN A 270 -4.60 -1.13 29.96
CA GLN A 270 -3.39 -1.72 29.34
C GLN A 270 -3.14 -1.15 27.95
N TRP A 271 -4.21 -0.98 27.17
CA TRP A 271 -4.11 -0.44 25.81
C TRP A 271 -3.63 1.02 25.82
N ARG A 272 -4.22 1.86 26.67
CA ARG A 272 -3.78 3.26 26.87
C ARG A 272 -2.35 3.34 27.38
N GLN A 273 -1.89 2.38 28.18
CA GLN A 273 -0.49 2.30 28.58
C GLN A 273 0.41 1.96 27.39
N ALA A 274 0.07 0.93 26.61
CA ALA A 274 0.83 0.56 25.41
C ALA A 274 0.93 1.70 24.39
N LEU A 275 -0.14 2.48 24.19
CA LEU A 275 -0.12 3.68 23.33
C LEU A 275 0.88 4.73 23.80
N ARG A 276 1.09 4.88 25.12
CA ARG A 276 2.09 5.81 25.68
C ARG A 276 3.52 5.28 25.54
N GLU A 277 3.70 3.97 25.66
CA GLU A 277 5.01 3.30 25.53
C GLU A 277 5.46 3.21 24.06
N HIS A 278 4.50 3.19 23.12
CA HIS A 278 4.74 3.08 21.69
C HIS A 278 4.00 4.19 20.90
N PRO A 279 4.39 5.47 21.06
CA PRO A 279 3.73 6.58 20.39
C PRO A 279 3.82 6.46 18.86
N GLY A 280 2.72 6.76 18.17
CA GLY A 280 2.64 6.71 16.71
C GLY A 280 2.45 5.31 16.11
N ILE A 281 2.37 4.25 16.93
CA ILE A 281 2.01 2.91 16.47
C ILE A 281 0.48 2.79 16.34
N PRO A 282 -0.06 2.31 15.20
CA PRO A 282 -1.49 2.14 15.01
C PRO A 282 -2.07 1.03 15.88
N THR A 283 -3.38 1.08 16.08
CA THR A 283 -4.10 0.06 16.85
C THR A 283 -4.78 -0.92 15.90
N VAL A 284 -4.68 -2.21 16.23
CA VAL A 284 -5.51 -3.27 15.65
C VAL A 284 -6.49 -3.74 16.71
N LEU A 285 -7.79 -3.61 16.44
CA LEU A 285 -8.87 -3.97 17.34
C LEU A 285 -9.41 -5.37 16.99
N LEU A 286 -9.27 -6.33 17.91
CA LEU A 286 -9.66 -7.73 17.72
C LEU A 286 -10.63 -8.21 18.81
N PRO A 287 -11.65 -9.01 18.45
CA PRO A 287 -12.56 -8.69 17.35
C PRO A 287 -13.13 -7.26 17.53
N SER A 288 -13.96 -6.76 16.61
CA SER A 288 -14.59 -5.44 16.82
C SER A 288 -15.26 -5.38 18.20
N ALA A 289 -14.73 -4.50 19.06
CA ALA A 289 -15.20 -4.40 20.44
C ALA A 289 -16.65 -3.91 20.45
N THR A 290 -17.44 -4.38 21.42
CA THR A 290 -18.77 -3.85 21.73
C THR A 290 -18.77 -3.29 23.14
N GLY A 291 -19.70 -2.37 23.42
CA GLY A 291 -19.81 -1.73 24.75
C GLY A 291 -18.57 -0.89 25.11
N GLU A 292 -18.13 -0.96 26.37
CA GLU A 292 -17.09 -0.11 26.96
C GLU A 292 -15.76 -0.13 26.18
N GLY A 293 -15.42 -1.24 25.53
CA GLY A 293 -14.21 -1.34 24.71
C GLY A 293 -14.26 -0.44 23.47
N MET A 294 -15.43 -0.29 22.85
CA MET A 294 -15.64 0.59 21.71
C MET A 294 -15.68 2.06 22.13
N ASP A 295 -16.29 2.38 23.27
CA ASP A 295 -16.34 3.75 23.80
C ASP A 295 -14.92 4.31 24.00
N ALA A 296 -14.03 3.51 24.60
CA ALA A 296 -12.63 3.89 24.78
C ALA A 296 -11.89 4.13 23.44
N VAL A 297 -12.23 3.37 22.40
CA VAL A 297 -11.67 3.54 21.05
C VAL A 297 -12.20 4.81 20.40
N LEU A 298 -13.49 5.08 20.50
CA LEU A 298 -14.10 6.30 19.98
C LEU A 298 -13.49 7.55 20.65
N ASP A 299 -13.38 7.57 21.97
CA ASP A 299 -12.74 8.66 22.72
C ASP A 299 -11.31 8.93 22.23
N TRP A 300 -10.54 7.86 22.01
CA TRP A 300 -9.17 7.96 21.50
C TRP A 300 -9.10 8.48 20.06
N LEU A 301 -10.05 8.10 19.18
CA LEU A 301 -10.08 8.61 17.80
C LEU A 301 -10.21 10.13 17.78
N TYR A 302 -10.96 10.73 18.72
CA TYR A 302 -11.10 12.18 18.88
C TYR A 302 -9.85 12.89 19.42
N GLU A 303 -8.84 12.15 19.86
CA GLU A 303 -7.55 12.72 20.25
C GLU A 303 -6.68 12.97 19.00
N LYS A 304 -5.99 14.12 18.94
CA LYS A 304 -5.20 14.58 17.78
C LYS A 304 -3.96 13.72 17.43
N GLN A 305 -3.78 12.55 18.04
CA GLN A 305 -2.59 11.71 17.90
C GLN A 305 -2.96 10.26 17.57
N CYS A 306 -4.01 10.05 16.76
CA CYS A 306 -4.38 8.72 16.28
C CYS A 306 -3.61 8.36 14.99
N PRO A 307 -2.58 7.49 15.04
CA PRO A 307 -1.81 7.05 13.87
C PRO A 307 -2.59 6.14 12.90
N GLY A 308 -3.75 5.63 13.32
CA GLY A 308 -4.63 4.80 12.50
C GLY A 308 -5.22 3.63 13.27
N LEU A 309 -6.33 3.09 12.76
CA LEU A 309 -7.09 2.00 13.35
C LEU A 309 -7.43 0.96 12.28
N LEU A 310 -7.09 -0.30 12.54
CA LEU A 310 -7.65 -1.46 11.85
C LEU A 310 -8.64 -2.13 12.78
N CYS A 311 -9.91 -2.20 12.38
CA CYS A 311 -10.95 -2.93 13.09
C CYS A 311 -11.21 -4.28 12.40
N ALA A 312 -10.98 -5.39 13.10
CA ALA A 312 -11.31 -6.71 12.58
C ALA A 312 -12.82 -6.98 12.77
N GLY A 313 -13.58 -6.76 11.70
CA GLY A 313 -15.03 -6.76 11.68
C GLY A 313 -15.61 -5.36 11.40
N PRO A 314 -16.95 -5.23 11.39
CA PRO A 314 -17.61 -3.97 11.06
C PRO A 314 -17.36 -2.90 12.12
N PHE A 315 -17.18 -1.65 11.67
CA PHE A 315 -17.08 -0.46 12.52
C PHE A 315 -18.44 0.27 12.60
N PRO A 316 -18.91 0.68 13.80
CA PRO A 316 -20.30 1.09 14.03
C PRO A 316 -20.77 2.32 13.23
N ALA A 317 -19.95 3.35 13.06
CA ALA A 317 -20.24 4.49 12.18
C ALA A 317 -18.98 5.27 11.81
N LYS A 318 -18.77 5.55 10.51
CA LYS A 318 -17.65 6.38 10.02
C LYS A 318 -17.97 7.88 9.95
N SER A 319 -19.26 8.22 9.90
CA SER A 319 -19.73 9.61 9.78
C SER A 319 -19.40 10.42 11.04
N GLY A 320 -18.83 11.61 10.88
CA GLY A 320 -18.50 12.50 11.99
C GLY A 320 -17.27 12.09 12.81
N LEU A 321 -16.53 11.06 12.38
CA LEU A 321 -15.20 10.78 12.89
C LEU A 321 -14.23 11.89 12.48
N PRO A 322 -13.21 12.18 13.31
CA PRO A 322 -12.12 13.04 12.89
C PRO A 322 -11.33 12.39 11.75
N PRO A 323 -10.53 13.19 11.01
CA PRO A 323 -9.72 12.65 9.92
C PRO A 323 -8.74 11.60 10.46
N VAL A 324 -8.92 10.35 10.07
CA VAL A 324 -8.12 9.22 10.54
C VAL A 324 -7.98 8.14 9.47
N LEU A 325 -6.86 7.44 9.46
CA LEU A 325 -6.72 6.18 8.72
C LEU A 325 -7.50 5.09 9.44
N LEU A 326 -8.73 4.83 8.98
CA LEU A 326 -9.58 3.76 9.48
C LEU A 326 -9.76 2.69 8.41
N TRP A 327 -9.37 1.46 8.74
CA TRP A 327 -9.70 0.28 7.95
C TRP A 327 -10.60 -0.65 8.75
N GLU A 328 -11.63 -1.19 8.13
CA GLU A 328 -12.56 -2.15 8.72
C GLU A 328 -12.97 -3.18 7.66
N GLU A 329 -13.62 -4.26 8.07
CA GLU A 329 -13.89 -5.41 7.20
C GLU A 329 -14.66 -5.06 5.92
N GLY A 330 -15.59 -4.11 5.98
CA GLY A 330 -16.35 -3.58 4.85
C GLY A 330 -15.49 -2.88 3.78
N CYS A 331 -14.23 -2.53 4.09
CA CYS A 331 -13.28 -2.05 3.09
C CYS A 331 -12.84 -3.15 2.11
N CYS A 332 -13.09 -4.43 2.43
CA CYS A 332 -12.95 -5.54 1.49
C CYS A 332 -14.03 -5.45 0.41
N LYS A 333 -13.83 -4.57 -0.58
CA LYS A 333 -14.71 -4.45 -1.75
C LYS A 333 -14.74 -5.79 -2.52
N SER A 334 -15.92 -6.18 -3.00
CA SER A 334 -16.15 -7.43 -3.73
C SER A 334 -16.12 -7.28 -5.24
N PHE A 335 -15.93 -8.42 -5.91
CA PHE A 335 -16.28 -8.62 -7.30
C PHE A 335 -17.65 -9.33 -7.45
N PRO A 336 -18.55 -8.80 -8.31
CA PRO A 336 -19.87 -9.41 -8.53
C PRO A 336 -19.81 -10.75 -9.29
N GLU A 337 -18.71 -11.07 -9.97
CA GLU A 337 -18.45 -12.38 -10.57
C GLU A 337 -16.95 -12.66 -10.53
N TYR A 338 -16.55 -13.84 -10.04
CA TYR A 338 -15.16 -14.26 -10.10
C TYR A 338 -15.11 -15.71 -10.59
N GLN A 339 -14.41 -15.93 -11.70
CA GLN A 339 -14.03 -17.26 -12.17
C GLN A 339 -12.51 -17.37 -12.01
N PHE A 340 -12.05 -18.45 -11.39
CA PHE A 340 -10.62 -18.74 -11.33
C PHE A 340 -10.11 -18.90 -12.77
N PRO A 341 -9.02 -18.22 -13.15
CA PRO A 341 -8.44 -18.41 -14.47
C PRO A 341 -8.14 -19.89 -14.66
N ALA A 342 -8.61 -20.49 -15.76
CA ALA A 342 -8.41 -21.91 -16.05
C ALA A 342 -6.92 -22.29 -16.19
N ASP A 343 -6.06 -21.29 -16.44
CA ASP A 343 -4.63 -21.46 -16.69
C ASP A 343 -3.76 -21.31 -15.43
N CYS A 344 -4.34 -21.04 -14.26
CA CYS A 344 -3.59 -20.92 -13.00
C CYS A 344 -3.63 -22.22 -12.21
N ALA A 345 -2.50 -22.59 -11.60
CA ALA A 345 -2.45 -23.71 -10.67
C ALA A 345 -3.31 -23.43 -9.43
N SER A 346 -4.03 -24.43 -8.94
CA SER A 346 -4.87 -24.30 -7.75
C SER A 346 -4.61 -25.39 -6.71
N ILE A 347 -4.54 -24.98 -5.45
CA ILE A 347 -4.35 -25.85 -4.29
C ILE A 347 -5.50 -25.55 -3.33
N ALA A 348 -6.24 -26.57 -2.89
CA ALA A 348 -7.34 -26.44 -1.95
C ALA A 348 -6.98 -27.07 -0.60
N ILE A 349 -6.84 -26.28 0.45
CA ILE A 349 -6.60 -26.71 1.82
C ILE A 349 -7.92 -26.62 2.61
N THR A 350 -8.49 -27.76 3.02
CA THR A 350 -9.88 -27.85 3.50
C THR A 350 -10.02 -28.79 4.71
N PRO A 351 -10.97 -28.57 5.65
CA PRO A 351 -11.71 -27.33 5.85
C PRO A 351 -10.77 -26.21 6.32
N ALA A 352 -11.24 -24.96 6.22
CA ALA A 352 -10.47 -23.84 6.69
C ALA A 352 -10.32 -23.90 8.22
N SER A 353 -9.10 -23.69 8.69
CA SER A 353 -8.74 -23.62 10.10
C SER A 353 -7.49 -22.78 10.24
N GLN A 354 -7.14 -22.37 11.48
CA GLN A 354 -5.91 -21.62 11.70
C GLN A 354 -4.67 -22.39 11.22
N THR A 355 -4.63 -23.71 11.45
CA THR A 355 -3.56 -24.61 10.96
C THR A 355 -3.53 -24.68 9.43
N ALA A 356 -4.69 -24.80 8.77
CA ALA A 356 -4.77 -24.80 7.31
C ALA A 356 -4.30 -23.46 6.72
N LEU A 357 -4.65 -22.34 7.36
CA LEU A 357 -4.22 -21.01 6.96
C LEU A 357 -2.72 -20.83 7.15
N HIS A 358 -2.16 -21.31 8.26
CA HIS A 358 -0.71 -21.32 8.50
C HIS A 358 0.03 -22.09 7.39
N LEU A 359 -0.44 -23.28 7.03
CA LEU A 359 0.12 -24.05 5.92
C LEU A 359 0.00 -23.29 4.59
N ALA A 360 -1.17 -22.73 4.29
CA ALA A 360 -1.40 -21.96 3.07
C ALA A 360 -0.42 -20.78 2.96
N LYS A 361 -0.21 -20.04 4.05
CA LYS A 361 0.71 -18.91 4.13
C LYS A 361 2.17 -19.34 4.04
N THR A 362 2.52 -20.49 4.58
CA THR A 362 3.87 -21.04 4.47
C THR A 362 4.17 -21.48 3.04
N LEU A 363 3.26 -22.19 2.37
CA LEU A 363 3.38 -22.50 0.95
C LEU A 363 3.45 -21.23 0.09
N GLN A 364 2.62 -20.22 0.38
CA GLN A 364 2.65 -18.93 -0.33
C GLN A 364 4.05 -18.31 -0.28
N ARG A 365 4.68 -18.23 0.90
CA ARG A 365 6.03 -17.70 1.07
C ARG A 365 7.06 -18.48 0.26
N LYS A 366 6.94 -19.82 0.20
CA LYS A 366 7.85 -20.66 -0.59
C LYS A 366 7.69 -20.41 -2.09
N PHE A 367 6.46 -20.42 -2.61
CA PHE A 367 6.19 -20.06 -4.01
C PHE A 367 6.74 -18.68 -4.37
N GLN A 368 6.50 -17.68 -3.52
CA GLN A 368 6.99 -16.32 -3.74
C GLN A 368 8.52 -16.22 -3.70
N ALA A 369 9.18 -17.00 -2.84
CA ALA A 369 10.65 -17.06 -2.79
C ALA A 369 11.26 -17.62 -4.09
N ASP A 370 10.56 -18.53 -4.76
CA ASP A 370 10.96 -19.08 -6.07
C ASP A 370 10.47 -18.24 -7.26
N GLY A 371 9.84 -17.09 -6.98
CA GLY A 371 9.43 -16.10 -8.00
C GLY A 371 8.03 -16.30 -8.56
N TYR A 372 7.23 -17.22 -8.02
CA TYR A 372 5.83 -17.40 -8.41
C TYR A 372 4.93 -16.38 -7.72
N GLY A 373 4.02 -15.79 -8.48
CA GLY A 373 2.89 -15.06 -7.94
C GLY A 373 1.94 -16.01 -7.22
N CYS A 374 1.93 -16.01 -5.90
CA CYS A 374 1.04 -16.87 -5.12
C CYS A 374 0.05 -16.06 -4.27
N THR A 375 -1.23 -16.41 -4.35
CA THR A 375 -2.31 -15.75 -3.60
C THR A 375 -3.10 -16.77 -2.78
N VAL A 376 -3.16 -16.52 -1.46
CA VAL A 376 -4.00 -17.29 -0.53
C VAL A 376 -5.37 -16.63 -0.44
N VAL A 377 -6.43 -17.43 -0.58
CA VAL A 377 -7.83 -17.05 -0.42
C VAL A 377 -8.41 -17.83 0.76
N SER A 378 -9.18 -17.17 1.61
CA SER A 378 -9.75 -17.82 2.79
C SER A 378 -11.08 -17.22 3.21
N ASP A 379 -12.04 -18.07 3.57
CA ASP A 379 -13.33 -17.71 4.18
C ASP A 379 -13.29 -17.71 5.71
N LEU A 380 -12.14 -18.00 6.33
CA LEU A 380 -11.95 -17.80 7.77
C LEU A 380 -12.20 -16.34 8.15
N PRO A 381 -12.99 -16.10 9.22
CA PRO A 381 -13.17 -14.76 9.76
C PRO A 381 -11.84 -14.06 9.99
N ALA A 382 -11.75 -12.81 9.54
CA ALA A 382 -10.55 -11.98 9.65
C ALA A 382 -9.27 -12.53 8.97
N ALA A 383 -9.40 -13.37 7.93
CA ALA A 383 -8.26 -13.88 7.17
C ALA A 383 -7.32 -12.79 6.61
N TYR A 384 -7.82 -11.57 6.39
CA TYR A 384 -7.02 -10.40 6.00
C TYR A 384 -5.94 -10.03 7.02
N LEU A 385 -6.09 -10.36 8.30
CA LEU A 385 -5.07 -10.17 9.35
C LEU A 385 -3.83 -11.04 9.14
N TYR A 386 -3.96 -12.09 8.35
CA TYR A 386 -2.90 -13.02 7.98
C TYR A 386 -2.42 -12.77 6.54
N GLY A 387 -2.84 -11.66 5.93
CA GLY A 387 -2.48 -11.29 4.55
C GLY A 387 -3.08 -12.23 3.50
N ALA A 388 -4.17 -12.92 3.81
CA ALA A 388 -4.95 -13.69 2.84
C ALA A 388 -6.08 -12.82 2.24
N ALA A 389 -6.46 -13.12 1.00
CA ALA A 389 -7.63 -12.53 0.39
C ALA A 389 -8.89 -13.09 1.06
N TYR A 390 -9.60 -12.23 1.78
CA TYR A 390 -10.79 -12.62 2.52
C TYR A 390 -11.95 -12.89 1.56
N LEU A 391 -12.52 -14.09 1.66
CA LEU A 391 -13.69 -14.57 0.94
C LEU A 391 -14.92 -14.39 1.83
N TYR A 392 -15.54 -13.22 1.77
CA TYR A 392 -16.73 -12.94 2.56
C TYR A 392 -18.00 -13.37 1.80
N ARG A 393 -19.10 -13.54 2.53
CA ARG A 393 -20.41 -13.79 1.91
C ARG A 393 -21.20 -12.48 1.90
N ASP A 394 -21.69 -12.09 0.73
CA ASP A 394 -22.59 -10.94 0.64
C ASP A 394 -23.96 -11.24 1.27
N GLU A 395 -24.86 -10.25 1.27
CA GLU A 395 -26.23 -10.40 1.82
C GLU A 395 -27.03 -11.52 1.13
N SER A 396 -26.66 -11.91 -0.10
CA SER A 396 -27.28 -13.01 -0.84
C SER A 396 -26.67 -14.39 -0.52
N GLY A 397 -25.63 -14.43 0.33
CA GLY A 397 -24.88 -15.64 0.67
C GLY A 397 -23.83 -16.05 -0.37
N THR A 398 -23.67 -15.24 -1.44
CA THR A 398 -22.73 -15.51 -2.53
C THR A 398 -21.30 -15.22 -2.05
N PRO A 399 -20.34 -16.15 -2.23
CA PRO A 399 -18.96 -15.89 -1.86
C PRO A 399 -18.35 -14.83 -2.77
N ARG A 400 -17.64 -13.86 -2.17
CA ARG A 400 -17.02 -12.73 -2.84
C ARG A 400 -15.56 -12.63 -2.44
N ILE A 401 -14.68 -12.60 -3.42
CA ILE A 401 -13.25 -12.37 -3.19
C ILE A 401 -12.97 -10.87 -3.15
N SER A 402 -12.03 -10.47 -2.30
CA SER A 402 -11.57 -9.09 -2.25
C SER A 402 -10.91 -8.68 -3.56
N THR A 403 -11.21 -7.47 -4.03
CA THR A 403 -10.74 -7.02 -5.34
C THR A 403 -9.20 -6.94 -5.43
N TRP A 404 -8.50 -6.72 -4.32
CA TRP A 404 -7.03 -6.75 -4.27
C TRP A 404 -6.43 -8.04 -4.86
N ALA A 405 -7.08 -9.20 -4.68
CA ALA A 405 -6.59 -10.49 -5.17
C ALA A 405 -6.54 -10.58 -6.71
N ARG A 406 -7.31 -9.76 -7.45
CA ARG A 406 -7.25 -9.72 -8.92
C ARG A 406 -5.96 -9.07 -9.43
N HIS A 407 -5.37 -8.19 -8.63
CA HIS A 407 -4.27 -7.34 -9.05
C HIS A 407 -2.91 -7.89 -8.65
N THR A 408 -2.89 -9.01 -7.94
CA THR A 408 -1.71 -9.84 -7.82
C THR A 408 -1.57 -10.65 -9.11
N GLN A 409 -0.46 -10.46 -9.83
CA GLN A 409 -0.03 -11.46 -10.81
C GLN A 409 0.06 -12.78 -10.05
N THR A 410 -0.86 -13.71 -10.34
CA THR A 410 -1.04 -14.94 -9.58
C THR A 410 -0.90 -16.11 -10.53
N ASP A 411 0.18 -16.86 -10.36
CA ASP A 411 0.45 -18.13 -11.03
C ASP A 411 -0.21 -19.28 -10.25
N VAL A 412 -0.22 -19.18 -8.90
CA VAL A 412 -0.73 -20.22 -7.99
C VAL A 412 -1.76 -19.65 -7.01
N TRP A 413 -2.96 -20.22 -7.00
CA TRP A 413 -4.00 -19.94 -6.01
C TRP A 413 -4.03 -21.01 -4.93
N ILE A 414 -4.03 -20.58 -3.67
CA ILE A 414 -4.21 -21.47 -2.51
C ILE A 414 -5.52 -21.12 -1.81
N PHE A 415 -6.48 -22.04 -1.85
CA PHE A 415 -7.80 -21.92 -1.23
C PHE A 415 -7.80 -22.57 0.14
N CYS A 416 -7.71 -21.76 1.19
CA CYS A 416 -7.96 -22.20 2.56
C CYS A 416 -9.42 -21.93 2.90
N THR A 417 -10.33 -22.80 2.43
CA THR A 417 -11.77 -22.57 2.51
C THR A 417 -12.52 -23.72 3.18
N GLU A 418 -13.71 -23.45 3.73
CA GLU A 418 -14.53 -24.47 4.40
C GLU A 418 -14.85 -25.64 3.47
N ARG A 419 -15.05 -25.34 2.18
CA ARG A 419 -15.30 -26.34 1.13
C ARG A 419 -14.34 -26.13 -0.02
N LYS A 420 -14.05 -27.23 -0.72
CA LYS A 420 -13.27 -27.20 -1.96
C LYS A 420 -13.98 -26.27 -2.98
N PRO A 421 -13.27 -25.31 -3.60
CA PRO A 421 -13.84 -24.52 -4.68
C PRO A 421 -14.09 -25.39 -5.91
N ASP A 422 -15.11 -25.05 -6.68
CA ASP A 422 -15.48 -25.74 -7.92
C ASP A 422 -14.48 -25.36 -9.03
N CYS A 423 -13.34 -26.04 -9.05
CA CYS A 423 -12.27 -25.83 -10.01
C CYS A 423 -11.68 -27.18 -10.45
N ASP A 424 -11.61 -27.37 -11.76
CA ASP A 424 -11.33 -28.65 -12.42
C ASP A 424 -9.89 -29.17 -12.22
N GLN A 425 -8.97 -28.34 -11.72
CA GLN A 425 -7.53 -28.66 -11.57
C GLN A 425 -6.97 -28.27 -10.20
N SER A 426 -7.60 -28.75 -9.11
CA SER A 426 -7.14 -28.47 -7.75
C SER A 426 -6.53 -29.68 -7.04
N ILE A 427 -5.28 -29.53 -6.61
CA ILE A 427 -4.64 -30.39 -5.61
C ILE A 427 -5.35 -30.16 -4.28
N GLN A 428 -5.89 -31.19 -3.65
CA GLN A 428 -6.60 -31.03 -2.37
C GLN A 428 -5.75 -31.50 -1.20
N ILE A 429 -5.73 -30.73 -0.13
CA ILE A 429 -5.04 -31.02 1.13
C ILE A 429 -6.10 -30.94 2.22
N LYS A 430 -6.39 -32.07 2.88
CA LYS A 430 -7.33 -32.12 4.00
C LYS A 430 -6.60 -31.78 5.30
N ALA A 431 -7.19 -30.91 6.13
CA ALA A 431 -6.68 -30.57 7.45
C ALA A 431 -6.63 -31.76 8.42
N SER A 432 -7.30 -32.87 8.08
CA SER A 432 -7.14 -34.16 8.77
C SER A 432 -5.76 -34.80 8.54
N GLY A 433 -4.94 -34.24 7.65
CA GLY A 433 -3.67 -34.81 7.26
C GLY A 433 -3.77 -35.73 6.05
N VAL A 434 -4.52 -35.34 4.99
CA VAL A 434 -4.63 -36.18 3.77
C VAL A 434 -4.51 -35.33 2.52
N LEU A 435 -3.47 -35.54 1.73
CA LEU A 435 -3.28 -34.99 0.39
C LEU A 435 -4.03 -35.83 -0.65
N ILE A 436 -4.71 -35.18 -1.60
CA ILE A 436 -5.55 -35.79 -2.63
C ILE A 436 -5.23 -35.20 -4.00
N LEU A 437 -4.85 -36.06 -4.94
CA LEU A 437 -4.52 -35.72 -6.33
C LEU A 437 -5.27 -36.63 -7.30
N GLY A 438 -6.27 -36.09 -7.99
CA GLY A 438 -7.17 -36.93 -8.79
C GLY A 438 -7.85 -37.99 -7.92
N GLU A 439 -7.50 -39.26 -8.11
CA GLU A 439 -7.99 -40.39 -7.31
C GLU A 439 -7.03 -40.85 -6.20
N THR A 440 -5.83 -40.25 -6.08
CA THR A 440 -4.78 -40.70 -5.15
C THR A 440 -4.89 -39.96 -3.82
N GLU A 441 -5.00 -40.68 -2.71
CA GLU A 441 -4.94 -40.12 -1.35
C GLU A 441 -3.60 -40.48 -0.66
N THR A 442 -2.97 -39.53 0.01
CA THR A 442 -1.70 -39.71 0.76
C THR A 442 -1.85 -39.06 2.14
N GLU A 443 -1.56 -39.79 3.21
CA GLU A 443 -1.58 -39.20 4.57
C GLU A 443 -0.38 -38.27 4.77
N ILE A 444 -0.62 -37.13 5.40
CA ILE A 444 0.37 -36.10 5.79
C ILE A 444 0.11 -35.74 7.27
N SER A 445 1.13 -35.33 8.03
CA SER A 445 0.93 -34.93 9.43
C SER A 445 -0.03 -33.73 9.56
N GLN A 446 -0.80 -33.66 10.66
CA GLN A 446 -1.67 -32.51 10.97
C GLN A 446 -0.88 -31.27 11.42
N GLU A 447 0.26 -31.50 12.06
CA GLU A 447 1.28 -30.48 12.33
C GLU A 447 2.47 -30.84 11.47
N LEU A 448 2.55 -30.26 10.27
CA LEU A 448 3.66 -30.53 9.37
C LEU A 448 4.93 -29.94 9.98
N ALA A 449 5.88 -30.80 10.31
CA ALA A 449 7.24 -30.37 10.58
C ALA A 449 7.79 -29.64 9.34
N LYS A 450 8.76 -28.76 9.53
CA LYS A 450 9.35 -27.96 8.44
C LYS A 450 9.77 -28.85 7.25
N GLU A 451 10.36 -30.00 7.54
CA GLU A 451 10.81 -31.00 6.56
C GLU A 451 9.63 -31.54 5.72
N GLU A 452 8.48 -31.84 6.34
CA GLU A 452 7.29 -32.32 5.65
C GLU A 452 6.65 -31.22 4.77
N VAL A 453 6.73 -29.94 5.18
CA VAL A 453 6.30 -28.81 4.34
C VAL A 453 7.22 -28.61 3.14
N ASP A 454 8.52 -28.83 3.31
CA ASP A 454 9.50 -28.74 2.23
C ASP A 454 9.27 -29.87 1.21
N GLU A 455 9.04 -31.11 1.65
CA GLU A 455 8.68 -32.25 0.79
C GLU A 455 7.37 -32.02 0.03
N LEU A 456 6.34 -31.53 0.74
CA LEU A 456 5.06 -31.17 0.14
C LEU A 456 5.24 -30.09 -0.93
N TYR A 457 6.05 -29.08 -0.68
CA TYR A 457 6.29 -28.02 -1.65
C TYR A 457 7.05 -28.52 -2.89
N ASP A 458 8.12 -29.30 -2.71
CA ASP A 458 8.88 -29.88 -3.82
C ASP A 458 7.99 -30.78 -4.69
N PHE A 459 7.06 -31.50 -4.05
CA PHE A 459 6.03 -32.27 -4.74
C PHE A 459 5.08 -31.39 -5.55
N LEU A 460 4.59 -30.28 -4.97
CA LEU A 460 3.69 -29.34 -5.63
C LEU A 460 4.36 -28.66 -6.84
N LEU A 461 5.68 -28.42 -6.81
CA LEU A 461 6.42 -27.86 -7.95
C LEU A 461 6.54 -28.83 -9.14
N GLN A 462 6.46 -30.15 -8.89
CA GLN A 462 6.57 -31.18 -9.91
C GLN A 462 5.22 -31.56 -10.54
N SER A 463 4.12 -31.18 -9.88
CA SER A 463 2.74 -31.47 -10.28
C SER A 463 2.19 -30.36 -11.17
#